data_AF-A0AAV1ZBX6-F1
#
_entry.id   AF-A0AAV1ZBX6-F1
#
_cell.length_a   1.000
_cell.length_b   1.000
_cell.length_c   1.000
_cell.angle_alpha   90.00
_cell.angle_beta   90.00
_cell.angle_gamma   90.00
#
_symmetry.space_group_name_H-M   'P 1'
#
loop_
_entity.id
_entity.type
_entity.pdbx_description
1 polymer ?
#
loop_
_entity_poly.entity_id
_entity_poly.type
_entity_poly.pdbx_seq_one_letter_code
_entity_poly.pdbx_strand_id
1 'polypeptide(L)'
;MIKSYVDENNENDVIKIISKEPADLSEEDLEMRKVNVLLTEPYFVDSVRPWELFRFWHLRTLLDPFLSSDVLVIPQCGKLKAVAVSFEDLWKIRAPVKNAEGFNLSRFDEMIQRAISIADASVEAHPLWEYPCKAISEDFNLLEFDFSKTTFKETFEVEGEIPISRNL
;
A
#
# COMPACT_ATOMS: atom_id res chain seq x y z
N MET A 1 4.83 -15.56 17.67
CA MET A 1 3.55 -15.83 16.99
C MET A 1 3.74 -16.79 15.82
N ILE A 2 4.54 -16.48 14.77
CA ILE A 2 4.75 -17.45 13.66
C ILE A 2 5.38 -18.77 14.15
N LYS A 3 6.38 -18.70 15.04
CA LYS A 3 7.03 -19.90 15.60
C LYS A 3 6.04 -20.88 16.25
N SER A 4 5.07 -20.39 17.02
CA SER A 4 4.10 -21.29 17.67
C SER A 4 3.20 -22.00 16.64
N TYR A 5 2.84 -21.35 15.52
CA TYR A 5 2.11 -22.03 14.45
C TYR A 5 2.94 -23.13 13.80
N VAL A 6 4.23 -22.91 13.56
CA VAL A 6 5.13 -23.94 13.01
C VAL A 6 5.26 -25.12 13.99
N ASP A 7 5.43 -24.83 15.28
CA ASP A 7 5.52 -25.84 16.34
C ASP A 7 4.24 -26.67 16.44
N GLU A 8 3.06 -26.03 16.46
CA GLU A 8 1.76 -26.71 16.56
C GLU A 8 1.44 -27.59 15.35
N ASN A 9 1.95 -27.22 14.16
CA ASN A 9 1.75 -28.00 12.93
C ASN A 9 2.85 -29.04 12.68
N ASN A 10 3.88 -29.14 13.53
CA ASN A 10 5.05 -30.02 13.37
C ASN A 10 5.86 -29.77 12.09
N GLU A 11 5.96 -28.52 11.65
CA GLU A 11 6.62 -28.14 10.38
C GLU A 11 8.04 -27.57 10.58
N ASN A 12 8.64 -27.79 11.76
CA ASN A 12 9.97 -27.29 12.09
C ASN A 12 11.10 -27.82 11.19
N ASP A 13 10.89 -29.00 10.59
CA ASP A 13 11.87 -29.61 9.69
C ASP A 13 11.85 -28.99 8.28
N VAL A 14 10.77 -28.28 7.91
CA VAL A 14 10.60 -27.68 6.59
C VAL A 14 10.52 -26.15 6.60
N ILE A 15 10.16 -25.54 7.73
CA ILE A 15 10.07 -24.08 7.90
C ILE A 15 11.16 -23.60 8.87
N LYS A 16 12.14 -22.87 8.33
CA LYS A 16 13.15 -22.15 9.11
C LYS A 16 12.76 -20.69 9.26
N ILE A 17 12.62 -20.22 10.50
CA ILE A 17 12.32 -18.81 10.82
C ILE A 17 13.63 -18.07 11.08
N ILE A 18 13.88 -17.00 10.32
CA ILE A 18 15.04 -16.12 10.52
C ILE A 18 14.53 -14.80 11.11
N SER A 19 14.91 -14.50 12.35
CA SER A 19 14.53 -13.27 13.05
C SER A 19 15.55 -12.16 12.79
N LYS A 20 15.73 -11.77 11.53
CA LYS A 20 16.61 -10.68 11.08
C LYS A 20 15.86 -9.78 10.10
N GLU A 21 16.29 -8.53 10.01
CA GLU A 21 15.87 -7.66 8.91
C GLU A 21 16.46 -8.18 7.59
N PRO A 22 15.78 -8.00 6.45
CA PRO A 22 16.28 -8.45 5.15
C PRO A 22 17.68 -7.90 4.79
N ALA A 23 18.01 -6.70 5.28
CA ALA A 23 19.31 -6.08 5.06
C ALA A 23 20.47 -6.74 5.86
N ASP A 24 20.15 -7.48 6.93
CA ASP A 24 21.11 -8.13 7.83
C ASP A 24 21.28 -9.64 7.55
N LEU A 25 20.64 -10.15 6.50
CA LEU A 25 20.77 -11.55 6.09
C LEU A 25 22.19 -11.85 5.59
N SER A 26 22.68 -13.05 5.90
CA SER A 26 23.93 -13.58 5.37
C SER A 26 23.69 -14.88 4.59
N GLU A 27 24.70 -15.31 3.81
CA GLU A 27 24.62 -16.59 3.09
C GLU A 27 24.53 -17.78 4.05
N GLU A 28 25.10 -17.66 5.27
CA GLU A 28 25.04 -18.70 6.30
C GLU A 28 23.61 -18.92 6.81
N ASP A 29 22.82 -17.85 6.93
CA ASP A 29 21.41 -17.96 7.34
C ASP A 29 20.60 -18.82 6.37
N LEU A 30 20.99 -18.81 5.09
CA LEU A 30 20.40 -19.57 4.00
C LEU A 30 21.18 -20.86 3.67
N GLU A 31 22.08 -21.29 4.55
CA GLU A 31 22.86 -22.53 4.38
C GLU A 31 23.67 -22.56 3.08
N MET A 32 24.16 -21.39 2.64
CA MET A 32 24.88 -21.18 1.39
C MET A 32 24.05 -21.55 0.14
N ARG A 33 22.72 -21.65 0.26
CA ARG A 33 21.81 -21.94 -0.86
C ARG A 33 21.27 -20.65 -1.45
N LYS A 34 21.02 -20.67 -2.76
CA LYS A 34 20.28 -19.60 -3.44
C LYS A 34 18.78 -19.88 -3.41
N VAL A 35 17.99 -18.82 -3.30
CA VAL A 35 16.53 -18.86 -3.28
C VAL A 35 15.98 -18.93 -4.70
N ASN A 36 15.17 -19.95 -4.98
CA ASN A 36 14.51 -20.16 -6.28
C ASN A 36 13.12 -19.52 -6.37
N VAL A 37 12.47 -19.29 -5.23
CA VAL A 37 11.15 -18.66 -5.14
C VAL A 37 11.15 -17.64 -4.00
N LEU A 38 10.90 -16.37 -4.34
CA LEU A 38 10.66 -15.30 -3.38
C LEU A 38 9.16 -15.01 -3.34
N LEU A 39 8.50 -15.33 -2.22
CA LEU A 39 7.05 -15.24 -2.07
C LEU A 39 6.67 -14.29 -0.93
N THR A 40 5.66 -13.46 -1.15
CA THR A 40 5.01 -12.64 -0.11
C THR A 40 3.60 -12.22 -0.53
N GLU A 41 2.76 -11.82 0.43
CA GLU A 41 1.45 -11.18 0.17
C GLU A 41 1.53 -9.66 -0.08
N PRO A 42 2.73 -9.09 -0.23
CA PRO A 42 3.25 -8.04 0.66
C PRO A 42 2.27 -7.47 1.70
N TYR A 43 2.52 -7.76 2.98
CA TYR A 43 1.88 -7.12 4.13
C TYR A 43 2.92 -6.74 5.16
N PHE A 44 2.80 -5.53 5.71
CA PHE A 44 3.62 -5.09 6.82
C PHE A 44 2.77 -4.44 7.89
N VAL A 45 3.05 -4.77 9.15
CA VAL A 45 2.25 -4.36 10.31
C VAL A 45 2.18 -2.83 10.49
N ASP A 46 3.19 -2.12 10.01
CA ASP A 46 3.32 -0.66 10.06
C ASP A 46 2.76 0.06 8.83
N SER A 47 2.25 -0.69 7.83
CA SER A 47 1.67 -0.09 6.63
C SER A 47 0.28 0.47 6.92
N VAL A 48 0.14 1.79 6.75
CA VAL A 48 -1.12 2.53 6.85
C VAL A 48 -1.72 2.76 5.47
N ARG A 49 -0.88 2.93 4.44
CA ARG A 49 -1.34 3.29 3.08
C ARG A 49 -1.04 2.18 2.08
N PRO A 50 -1.94 1.92 1.10
CA PRO A 50 -1.75 0.80 0.16
C PRO A 50 -0.45 0.80 -0.62
N TRP A 51 0.11 1.97 -0.94
CA TRP A 51 1.38 2.07 -1.68
C TRP A 51 2.62 1.84 -0.83
N GLU A 52 2.53 1.82 0.50
CA GLU A 52 3.66 1.47 1.38
C GLU A 52 4.07 0.00 1.19
N LEU A 53 3.17 -0.84 0.67
CA LEU A 53 3.45 -2.21 0.26
C LEU A 53 4.54 -2.30 -0.82
N PHE A 54 4.76 -1.23 -1.60
CA PHE A 54 5.86 -1.16 -2.56
C PHE A 54 7.25 -1.16 -1.92
N ARG A 55 7.35 -1.03 -0.58
CA ARG A 55 8.57 -1.37 0.17
C ARG A 55 9.08 -2.77 -0.16
N PHE A 56 8.19 -3.72 -0.48
CA PHE A 56 8.58 -5.04 -0.96
C PHE A 56 9.53 -4.98 -2.16
N TRP A 57 9.32 -4.07 -3.11
CA TRP A 57 10.19 -3.96 -4.29
C TRP A 57 11.62 -3.62 -3.88
N HIS A 58 11.78 -2.69 -2.95
CA HIS A 58 13.08 -2.34 -2.38
C HIS A 58 13.72 -3.54 -1.66
N LEU A 59 12.97 -4.23 -0.80
CA LEU A 59 13.46 -5.41 -0.09
C LEU A 59 13.87 -6.54 -1.03
N ARG A 60 13.07 -6.82 -2.07
CA ARG A 60 13.42 -7.79 -3.12
C ARG A 60 14.73 -7.41 -3.82
N THR A 61 14.99 -6.12 -4.03
CA THR A 61 16.24 -5.67 -4.65
C THR A 61 17.43 -5.85 -3.69
N LEU A 62 17.25 -5.62 -2.39
CA LEU A 62 18.27 -5.90 -1.38
C LEU A 62 18.60 -7.39 -1.28
N LEU A 63 17.61 -8.26 -1.47
CA LEU A 63 17.76 -9.70 -1.40
C LEU A 63 18.40 -10.32 -2.64
N ASP A 64 18.58 -9.57 -3.73
CA ASP A 64 19.08 -10.06 -5.02
C ASP A 64 20.36 -10.92 -4.93
N PRO A 65 21.35 -10.61 -4.07
CA PRO A 65 22.54 -11.46 -3.91
C PRO A 65 22.24 -12.89 -3.43
N PHE A 66 21.10 -13.12 -2.79
CA PHE A 66 20.69 -14.44 -2.28
C PHE A 66 19.79 -15.21 -3.25
N LEU A 67 19.32 -14.58 -4.33
CA LEU A 67 18.40 -15.18 -5.27
C LEU A 67 19.14 -15.94 -6.37
N SER A 68 18.52 -16.97 -6.93
CA SER A 68 19.02 -17.64 -8.13
C SER A 68 18.79 -16.77 -9.37
N SER A 69 19.53 -17.03 -10.45
CA SER A 69 19.38 -16.29 -11.72
C SER A 69 18.01 -16.48 -12.39
N ASP A 70 17.30 -17.55 -12.03
CA ASP A 70 15.98 -17.95 -12.51
C ASP A 70 14.89 -17.83 -11.43
N VAL A 71 15.13 -16.99 -10.41
CA VAL A 71 14.21 -16.83 -9.28
C VAL A 71 12.81 -16.44 -9.75
N LEU A 72 11.80 -17.12 -9.21
CA LEU A 72 10.40 -16.76 -9.34
C LEU A 72 10.00 -15.80 -8.21
N VAL A 73 9.61 -14.58 -8.56
CA VAL A 73 9.14 -13.57 -7.60
C VAL A 73 7.61 -13.51 -7.61
N ILE A 74 6.99 -13.67 -6.44
CA ILE A 74 5.54 -13.63 -6.26
C ILE A 74 5.21 -12.63 -5.13
N PRO A 75 4.43 -11.57 -5.41
CA PRO A 75 3.89 -11.18 -6.72
C PRO A 75 4.99 -10.68 -7.68
N GLN A 76 4.81 -10.91 -8.98
CA GLN A 76 5.75 -10.44 -10.00
C GLN A 76 5.52 -8.97 -10.36
N CYS A 77 4.30 -8.47 -10.19
CA CYS A 77 3.94 -7.09 -10.50
C CYS A 77 2.94 -6.53 -9.50
N GLY A 78 2.86 -5.20 -9.44
CA GLY A 78 1.88 -4.47 -8.66
C GLY A 78 1.33 -3.30 -9.47
N LYS A 79 0.09 -2.90 -9.21
CA LYS A 79 -0.51 -1.72 -9.84
C LYS A 79 -1.14 -0.83 -8.77
N LEU A 80 -0.81 0.45 -8.79
CA LEU A 80 -1.55 1.45 -8.04
C LEU A 80 -2.73 1.89 -8.91
N LYS A 81 -3.94 1.71 -8.40
CA LYS A 81 -5.19 2.04 -9.11
C LYS A 81 -5.98 3.10 -8.36
N ALA A 82 -6.81 3.82 -9.09
CA ALA A 82 -7.75 4.77 -8.53
C ALA A 82 -9.09 4.70 -9.26
N VAL A 83 -10.12 5.22 -8.58
CA VAL A 83 -11.49 5.34 -9.10
C VAL A 83 -12.12 6.57 -8.45
N ALA A 84 -12.84 7.38 -9.24
CA ALA A 84 -13.61 8.48 -8.70
C ALA A 84 -14.92 7.93 -8.11
N VAL A 85 -15.28 8.37 -6.91
CA VAL A 85 -16.47 7.90 -6.19
C VAL A 85 -17.31 9.05 -5.66
N SER A 86 -18.62 8.81 -5.57
CA SER A 86 -19.55 9.64 -4.82
C SER A 86 -19.88 8.94 -3.50
N PHE A 87 -19.39 9.49 -2.38
CA PHE A 87 -19.69 9.00 -1.03
C PHE A 87 -21.07 9.48 -0.57
N GLU A 88 -21.78 8.64 0.18
CA GLU A 88 -23.02 9.03 0.84
C GLU A 88 -22.75 10.01 2.00
N ASP A 89 -21.85 9.61 2.91
CA ASP A 89 -21.59 10.35 4.14
C ASP A 89 -20.13 10.73 4.38
N LEU A 90 -19.15 9.93 3.91
CA LEU A 90 -17.74 10.12 4.28
C LEU A 90 -17.18 11.49 3.88
N TRP A 91 -17.69 12.10 2.80
CA TRP A 91 -17.30 13.45 2.39
C TRP A 91 -17.57 14.53 3.46
N LYS A 92 -18.54 14.30 4.36
CA LYS A 92 -18.95 15.25 5.41
C LYS A 92 -17.84 15.53 6.43
N ILE A 93 -16.89 14.61 6.63
CA ILE A 93 -15.81 14.79 7.62
C ILE A 93 -14.78 15.85 7.16
N ARG A 94 -14.78 16.19 5.86
CA ARG A 94 -13.87 17.18 5.27
C ARG A 94 -14.57 18.42 4.74
N ALA A 95 -15.90 18.36 4.54
CA ALA A 95 -16.65 19.48 4.00
C ALA A 95 -16.77 20.63 5.01
N PRO A 96 -16.73 21.89 4.55
CA PRO A 96 -17.01 23.05 5.40
C PRO A 96 -18.46 23.02 5.88
N VAL A 97 -18.67 23.36 7.16
CA VAL A 97 -19.98 23.36 7.82
C VAL A 97 -20.84 24.52 7.34
N LYS A 98 -20.23 25.70 7.16
CA LYS A 98 -20.82 27.00 6.75
C LYS A 98 -21.86 27.54 7.72
N ASN A 99 -22.99 26.86 7.87
CA ASN A 99 -24.07 27.25 8.77
C ASN A 99 -24.60 26.03 9.52
N ALA A 100 -24.78 26.17 10.83
CA ALA A 100 -25.44 25.16 11.66
C ALA A 100 -26.45 25.85 12.57
N GLU A 101 -27.71 25.41 12.54
CA GLU A 101 -28.80 25.94 13.38
C GLU A 101 -28.94 27.48 13.32
N GLY A 102 -28.68 28.08 12.16
CA GLY A 102 -28.76 29.53 11.96
C GLY A 102 -27.48 30.28 12.35
N PHE A 103 -26.48 29.62 12.94
CA PHE A 103 -25.18 30.22 13.27
C PHE A 103 -24.20 30.13 12.10
N ASN A 104 -23.58 31.25 11.76
CA ASN A 104 -22.54 31.30 10.73
C ASN A 104 -21.20 30.80 11.31
N LEU A 105 -20.69 29.70 10.74
CA LEU A 105 -19.45 29.04 11.14
C LEU A 105 -18.33 29.17 10.09
N SER A 106 -18.46 30.05 9.09
CA SER A 106 -17.44 30.19 8.04
C SER A 106 -16.04 30.52 8.57
N ARG A 107 -15.93 31.27 9.69
CA ARG A 107 -14.63 31.53 10.34
C ARG A 107 -13.98 30.28 10.93
N PHE A 108 -14.79 29.37 11.45
CA PHE A 108 -14.33 28.06 11.90
C PHE A 108 -13.85 27.22 10.71
N ASP A 109 -14.62 27.21 9.62
CA ASP A 109 -14.21 26.51 8.39
C ASP A 109 -12.87 27.03 7.85
N GLU A 110 -12.69 28.35 7.77
CA GLU A 110 -11.41 28.97 7.35
C GLU A 110 -10.23 28.48 8.19
N MET A 111 -10.41 28.42 9.52
CA MET A 111 -9.39 27.96 10.44
C MET A 111 -9.05 26.47 10.22
N ILE A 112 -10.07 25.62 10.10
CA ILE A 112 -9.90 24.17 9.94
C ILE A 112 -9.31 23.84 8.58
N GLN A 113 -9.81 24.43 7.50
CA GLN A 113 -9.25 24.21 6.15
C GLN A 113 -7.78 24.63 6.07
N ARG A 114 -7.40 25.73 6.75
CA ARG A 114 -6.00 26.11 6.88
C ARG A 114 -5.19 25.07 7.65
N ALA A 115 -5.69 24.56 8.77
CA ALA A 115 -5.01 23.53 9.54
C ALA A 115 -4.81 22.24 8.72
N ILE A 116 -5.85 21.78 8.02
CA ILE A 116 -5.79 20.61 7.12
C ILE A 116 -4.71 20.80 6.06
N SER A 117 -4.66 21.97 5.40
CA SER A 117 -3.67 22.25 4.36
C SER A 117 -2.21 22.20 4.83
N ILE A 118 -1.98 22.30 6.15
CA ILE A 118 -0.64 22.31 6.76
C ILE A 118 -0.28 20.95 7.34
N ALA A 119 -1.22 20.28 8.02
CA ALA A 119 -0.93 19.15 8.88
C ALA A 119 -1.38 17.80 8.31
N ASP A 120 -2.40 17.77 7.45
CA ASP A 120 -3.05 16.52 7.08
C ASP A 120 -2.44 15.91 5.82
N ALA A 121 -2.51 14.59 5.75
CA ALA A 121 -2.12 13.86 4.55
C ALA A 121 -3.05 14.22 3.38
N SER A 122 -2.50 14.31 2.17
CA SER A 122 -3.28 14.52 0.95
C SER A 122 -4.24 13.37 0.65
N VAL A 123 -3.92 12.16 1.11
CA VAL A 123 -4.73 10.96 0.95
C VAL A 123 -4.75 10.20 2.28
N GLU A 124 -5.95 9.92 2.75
CA GLU A 124 -6.20 9.21 4.00
C GLU A 124 -6.60 7.76 3.77
N ALA A 125 -6.20 6.90 4.70
CA ALA A 125 -6.64 5.52 4.73
C ALA A 125 -7.97 5.42 5.49
N HIS A 126 -9.00 4.88 4.84
CA HIS A 126 -10.31 4.61 5.43
C HIS A 126 -10.74 3.18 5.11
N PRO A 127 -11.39 2.46 6.05
CA PRO A 127 -12.00 1.17 5.76
C PRO A 127 -13.28 1.36 4.92
N LEU A 128 -13.13 1.51 3.60
CA LEU A 128 -14.24 1.92 2.70
C LEU A 128 -15.44 0.95 2.68
N TRP A 129 -15.30 -0.27 3.22
CA TRP A 129 -16.43 -1.19 3.39
C TRP A 129 -17.47 -0.68 4.41
N GLU A 130 -17.08 0.21 5.32
CA GLU A 130 -17.97 0.86 6.29
C GLU A 130 -18.67 2.10 5.71
N TYR A 131 -18.23 2.58 4.55
CA TYR A 131 -18.65 3.87 3.97
C TYR A 131 -19.24 3.69 2.57
N PRO A 132 -20.57 3.59 2.44
CA PRO A 132 -21.23 3.46 1.15
C PRO A 132 -20.81 4.55 0.14
N CYS A 133 -20.49 4.10 -1.07
CA CYS A 133 -20.18 4.97 -2.19
C CYS A 133 -20.55 4.32 -3.53
N LYS A 134 -20.63 5.14 -4.58
CA LYS A 134 -20.83 4.69 -5.96
C LYS A 134 -19.68 5.18 -6.83
N ALA A 135 -19.15 4.30 -7.67
CA ALA A 135 -18.18 4.69 -8.69
C ALA A 135 -18.84 5.65 -9.69
N ILE A 136 -18.14 6.73 -10.01
CA ILE A 136 -18.53 7.74 -11.01
C ILE A 136 -17.50 7.85 -12.14
N SER A 137 -16.54 6.93 -12.17
CA SER A 137 -15.63 6.69 -13.27
C SER A 137 -15.36 5.18 -13.36
N GLU A 138 -14.86 4.73 -14.50
CA GLU A 138 -14.13 3.46 -14.55
C GLU A 138 -12.90 3.55 -13.63
N ASP A 139 -12.41 2.41 -13.17
CA ASP A 139 -11.13 2.35 -12.49
C ASP A 139 -9.98 2.49 -13.50
N PHE A 140 -8.88 3.08 -13.05
CA PHE A 140 -7.72 3.35 -13.91
C PHE A 140 -6.42 3.09 -13.16
N ASN A 141 -5.39 2.72 -13.93
CA ASN A 141 -4.06 2.50 -13.39
C ASN A 141 -3.33 3.85 -13.31
N LEU A 142 -2.83 4.17 -12.12
CA LEU A 142 -1.93 5.30 -11.91
C LEU A 142 -0.50 4.89 -12.21
N LEU A 143 -0.04 3.79 -11.61
CA LEU A 143 1.32 3.30 -11.74
C LEU A 143 1.33 1.78 -11.85
N GLU A 144 2.29 1.25 -12.61
CA GLU A 144 2.55 -0.19 -12.71
C GLU A 144 4.00 -0.47 -12.36
N PHE A 145 4.20 -1.54 -11.60
CA PHE A 145 5.49 -1.93 -11.03
C PHE A 145 5.80 -3.36 -11.41
N ASP A 146 7.05 -3.62 -11.77
CA ASP A 146 7.57 -4.94 -12.13
C ASP A 146 8.60 -5.38 -11.09
N PHE A 147 8.14 -6.14 -10.10
CA PHE A 147 8.95 -6.63 -8.99
C PHE A 147 9.94 -7.72 -9.40
N SER A 148 9.85 -8.25 -10.63
CA SER A 148 10.89 -9.15 -11.15
C SER A 148 12.21 -8.42 -11.41
N LYS A 149 12.16 -7.10 -11.64
CA LYS A 149 13.34 -6.26 -11.92
C LYS A 149 13.88 -5.62 -10.65
N THR A 150 15.19 -5.47 -10.58
CA THR A 150 15.88 -4.74 -9.50
C THR A 150 15.97 -3.23 -9.77
N THR A 151 15.82 -2.82 -11.03
CA THR A 151 15.91 -1.42 -11.44
C THR A 151 14.59 -0.71 -11.26
N PHE A 152 14.59 0.40 -10.51
CA PHE A 152 13.47 1.30 -10.37
C PHE A 152 13.91 2.76 -10.55
N LYS A 153 12.96 3.63 -10.93
CA LYS A 153 13.19 5.07 -10.97
C LYS A 153 13.08 5.64 -9.55
N GLU A 154 13.86 6.66 -9.24
CA GLU A 154 13.75 7.36 -7.95
C GLU A 154 12.38 8.05 -7.79
N THR A 155 11.83 8.55 -8.89
CA THR A 155 10.54 9.24 -8.93
C THR A 155 9.66 8.70 -10.06
N PHE A 156 8.36 8.60 -9.79
CA PHE A 156 7.32 8.29 -10.77
C PHE A 156 6.32 9.44 -10.81
N GLU A 157 6.07 9.94 -12.01
CA GLU A 157 5.08 11.00 -12.26
C GLU A 157 4.13 10.52 -13.35
N VAL A 158 2.84 10.75 -13.14
CA VAL A 158 1.76 10.43 -14.07
C VAL A 158 0.74 11.56 -14.03
N GLU A 159 0.28 11.97 -15.21
CA GLU A 159 -0.77 12.97 -15.38
C GLU A 159 -1.80 12.44 -16.38
N GLY A 160 -3.06 12.85 -16.20
CA GLY A 160 -4.14 12.42 -17.07
C GLY A 160 -5.48 13.05 -16.69
N GLU A 161 -6.47 12.81 -17.54
CA GLU A 161 -7.85 13.24 -17.32
C GLU A 161 -8.75 12.00 -17.17
N ILE A 162 -9.72 12.09 -16.26
CA ILE A 162 -10.64 10.99 -15.98
C ILE A 162 -12.06 11.47 -16.29
N PRO A 163 -12.76 10.84 -17.25
CA PRO A 163 -14.14 11.19 -17.53
C PRO A 163 -15.05 10.79 -16.37
N ILE A 164 -15.85 11.73 -15.89
CA ILE A 164 -16.87 11.46 -14.87
C ILE A 164 -18.17 11.07 -15.58
N SER A 165 -18.66 9.86 -15.30
CA SER A 165 -19.97 9.37 -15.73
C SER A 165 -20.92 9.31 -14.55
N ARG A 166 -22.14 9.85 -14.72
CA ARG A 166 -23.19 9.80 -13.69
C ARG A 166 -23.99 8.47 -13.69
N ASN A 167 -23.70 7.57 -14.64
CA ASN A 167 -24.56 6.42 -14.97
C ASN A 167 -23.83 5.06 -14.94
N LEU A 168 -22.87 4.86 -14.03
CA LEU A 168 -22.30 3.52 -13.78
C LEU A 168 -23.17 2.71 -12.81
#